data_AF-A0A0A5G6V2-F1
#
_entry.id   AF-A0A0A5G6V2-F1
#
_cell.length_a   1.000
_cell.length_b   1.000
_cell.length_c   1.000
_cell.angle_alpha   90.00
_cell.angle_beta   90.00
_cell.angle_gamma   90.00
#
_symmetry.space_group_name_H-M   'P 1'
#
loop_
_entity.id
_entity.type
_entity.pdbx_description
1 polymer ?
#
loop_
_entity_poly.entity_id
_entity_poly.type
_entity_poly.pdbx_seq_one_letter_code
_entity_poly.pdbx_strand_id
1 'polypeptide(L)' 'MANYYIKTTQQLAERIESLRYQMIKIATVEGFTSEDSLATSRELDRLLNLYDLYQNQTMLKCNTNK' A
#
# COMPACT_ATOMS: atom_id res chain seq x y z
N MET A 1 9.60 -18.32 5.85
CA MET A 1 8.67 -17.17 5.83
C MET A 1 9.46 -15.96 5.38
N ALA A 2 9.28 -15.53 4.12
CA ALA A 2 10.11 -14.47 3.54
C ALA A 2 9.71 -13.11 4.13
N ASN A 3 10.60 -12.53 4.93
CA ASN A 3 10.52 -11.12 5.34
C ASN A 3 10.76 -10.26 4.10
N TYR A 4 9.70 -9.69 3.54
CA TYR A 4 9.83 -8.78 2.39
C TYR A 4 10.18 -7.38 2.91
N TYR A 5 11.47 -7.06 2.91
CA TYR A 5 11.97 -5.73 3.28
C TYR A 5 11.74 -4.76 2.11
N ILE A 6 10.81 -3.82 2.27
CA ILE A 6 10.54 -2.77 1.28
C ILE A 6 11.70 -1.76 1.33
N LYS A 7 12.53 -1.76 0.29
CA LYS A 7 13.79 -1.00 0.21
C LYS A 7 13.61 0.36 -0.47
N THR A 8 12.60 0.53 -1.33
CA THR A 8 12.35 1.77 -2.08
C THR A 8 10.86 2.05 -2.29
N THR A 9 10.51 3.30 -2.59
CA THR A 9 9.14 3.72 -2.98
C THR A 9 8.63 2.98 -4.21
N GLN A 10 9.51 2.57 -5.13
CA GLN A 10 9.16 1.76 -6.28
C GLN A 10 8.66 0.36 -5.89
N GLN A 11 9.35 -0.32 -4.96
CA GLN A 11 8.92 -1.63 -4.48
C GLN A 11 7.58 -1.56 -3.73
N LEU A 12 7.34 -0.45 -3.03
CA LEU A 12 6.06 -0.18 -2.39
C LEU A 12 4.95 0.01 -3.43
N ALA A 13 5.21 0.76 -4.50
CA ALA A 13 4.27 0.93 -5.61
C ALA A 13 3.95 -0.41 -6.30
N GLU A 14 4.97 -1.22 -6.60
CA GLU A 14 4.79 -2.57 -7.18
C GLU A 14 3.93 -3.46 -6.26
N ARG A 15 4.13 -3.36 -4.94
CA ARG A 15 3.32 -4.10 -3.97
C ARG A 15 1.87 -3.63 -3.96
N ILE A 16 1.62 -2.31 -3.93
CA ILE A 16 0.28 -1.70 -4.02
C ILE A 16 -0.45 -2.19 -5.28
N GLU A 17 0.24 -2.18 -6.43
CA GLU A 17 -0.31 -2.65 -7.70
C GLU A 17 -0.69 -4.13 -7.67
N SER A 18 0.18 -4.98 -7.12
CA SER A 18 -0.11 -6.41 -6.98
C SER A 18 -1.33 -6.66 -6.07
N LEU A 19 -1.44 -5.90 -4.97
CA LEU A 19 -2.50 -6.07 -4.00
C LEU A 19 -3.84 -5.53 -4.53
N ARG A 20 -3.80 -4.44 -5.31
CA ARG A 20 -4.96 -3.90 -6.01
C ARG A 20 -5.55 -4.93 -6.98
N TYR A 21 -4.70 -5.59 -7.76
CA TYR A 21 -5.14 -6.66 -8.66
C TYR A 21 -5.77 -7.83 -7.90
N GLN A 22 -5.14 -8.23 -6.78
CA GLN A 22 -5.67 -9.30 -5.94
C GLN A 22 -7.03 -8.94 -5.34
N MET A 23 -7.21 -7.72 -4.83
CA MET A 23 -8.48 -7.23 -4.30
C MET A 23 -9.58 -7.28 -5.37
N ILE A 24 -9.31 -6.79 -6.58
CA ILE A 24 -10.29 -6.83 -7.68
C ILE A 24 -10.69 -8.28 -7.98
N LYS A 25 -9.72 -9.19 -8.03
CA LYS A 25 -9.99 -10.61 -8.29
C LYS A 25 -10.87 -11.24 -7.20
N ILE A 26 -10.56 -11.01 -5.93
CA ILE A 26 -11.34 -11.54 -4.80
C ILE A 26 -12.74 -10.92 -4.80
N ALA A 27 -12.85 -9.60 -4.92
CA ALA A 27 -14.15 -8.93 -4.94
C ALA A 27 -15.03 -9.33 -6.13
N THR A 28 -14.43 -9.68 -7.27
CA THR A 28 -15.15 -10.21 -8.44
C THR A 28 -15.74 -11.59 -8.16
N VAL A 29 -15.06 -12.43 -7.38
CA VAL A 29 -15.48 -13.80 -7.07
C VAL A 29 -16.40 -13.87 -5.86
N GLU A 30 -16.07 -13.12 -4.81
CA GLU A 30 -16.69 -13.24 -3.47
C GLU A 30 -17.55 -12.04 -3.08
N GLY A 31 -17.47 -10.95 -3.84
CA GLY A 31 -18.11 -9.68 -3.54
C GLY A 31 -17.30 -8.80 -2.60
N PHE A 32 -17.47 -7.49 -2.73
CA PHE A 32 -16.69 -6.48 -1.98
C PHE A 32 -16.89 -6.52 -0.46
N THR A 33 -17.95 -7.16 0.02
CA THR A 33 -18.24 -7.31 1.46
C THR A 33 -17.77 -8.64 2.04
N SER A 34 -17.12 -9.51 1.25
CA SER A 34 -16.52 -10.73 1.79
C SER A 34 -15.41 -10.40 2.77
N GLU A 35 -15.17 -11.27 3.76
CA GLU A 35 -14.10 -11.06 4.74
C GLU A 35 -12.74 -10.93 4.05
N ASP A 36 -12.49 -11.70 2.99
CA ASP A 36 -11.24 -11.67 2.23
C ASP A 36 -11.09 -10.38 1.40
N SER A 37 -12.19 -9.87 0.82
CA SER A 37 -12.21 -8.56 0.16
C SER A 37 -11.92 -7.43 1.15
N LEU A 38 -12.54 -7.47 2.33
CA LEU A 38 -12.32 -6.48 3.40
C LEU A 38 -10.89 -6.55 3.94
N ALA A 39 -10.34 -7.75 4.15
CA ALA A 39 -8.98 -7.95 4.61
C ALA A 39 -7.97 -7.38 3.59
N THR A 40 -8.17 -7.67 2.31
CA THR A 40 -7.30 -7.18 1.23
C THR A 40 -7.41 -5.66 1.08
N SER A 41 -8.61 -5.08 1.19
CA SER A 41 -8.82 -3.63 1.18
C SER A 41 -8.07 -2.92 2.32
N ARG A 42 -8.15 -3.45 3.54
CA ARG A 42 -7.45 -2.86 4.70
C ARG A 42 -5.93 -2.88 4.53
N GLU A 43 -5.41 -3.94 3.92
CA GLU A 43 -3.98 -4.04 3.66
C GLU A 43 -3.55 -3.10 2.52
N LEU A 44 -4.37 -2.94 1.48
CA LEU A 44 -4.14 -1.97 0.42
C LEU A 44 -4.08 -0.54 0.99
N ASP A 45 -5.03 -0.17 1.86
CA ASP A 45 -5.07 1.14 2.51
C ASP A 45 -3.83 1.40 3.36
N ARG A 46 -3.31 0.40 4.08
CA ARG A 46 -2.06 0.54 4.85
C ARG A 46 -0.87 0.85 3.96
N LEU A 47 -0.76 0.16 2.82
CA LEU A 47 0.34 0.35 1.89
C LEU A 47 0.26 1.73 1.20
N LEU A 48 -0.94 2.17 0.84
CA LEU A 48 -1.18 3.51 0.29
C LEU A 48 -0.78 4.60 1.30
N ASN A 49 -1.23 4.47 2.56
CA ASN A 49 -0.83 5.39 3.62
C ASN A 49 0.69 5.40 3.84
N LEU A 50 1.35 4.23 3.79
CA LEU A 50 2.80 4.14 3.91
C LEU A 50 3.50 4.83 2.72
N TYR A 51 2.96 4.67 1.51
CA TYR A 51 3.50 5.31 0.31
C TYR A 51 3.39 6.83 0.39
N ASP A 52 2.23 7.33 0.81
CA ASP A 52 1.99 8.75 1.03
C ASP A 52 2.93 9.30 2.11
N LEU A 53 3.18 8.55 3.19
CA LEU A 53 4.17 8.96 4.20
C LEU A 53 5.58 9.05 3.62
N TYR A 54 6.02 8.09 2.79
CA TYR A 54 7.33 8.17 2.16
C TYR A 54 7.45 9.33 1.17
N GLN A 55 6.40 9.61 0.40
CA GLN A 55 6.33 10.76 -0.53
C GLN A 55 6.27 12.10 0.23
N ASN A 56 5.52 12.17 1.31
CA ASN A 56 5.38 13.39 2.11
C ASN A 56 6.61 13.64 3.00
N GLN A 57 7.34 12.61 3.43
CA GLN A 57 8.65 12.77 4.07
C GLN A 57 9.70 13.33 3.10
N THR A 58 9.63 13.04 1.80
CA THR A 58 10.46 13.70 0.79
C THR A 58 10.06 15.15 0.54
N MET A 59 8.78 15.51 0.72
CA MET A 59 8.28 16.89 0.57
C MET A 59 8.48 17.77 1.83
N LEU A 60 8.66 17.18 3.02
CA LEU A 60 8.90 17.90 4.28
C LEU A 60 10.39 18.18 4.59
N LYS A 61 11.31 17.93 3.65
CA LYS A 61 12.67 18.49 3.71
C LYS A 61 12.71 19.94 3.23
N CYS A 62 11.82 20.81 3.72
CA CYS A 62 12.03 22.25 3.65
C CYS A 62 12.87 22.68 4.87
N ASN A 63 14.13 22.99 4.58
CA ASN A 63 15.15 23.48 5.50
C ASN A 63 14.94 24.99 5.78
N THR A 64 14.92 25.44 7.04
CA THR A 64 15.89 26.40 7.63
C THR A 64 15.37 27.05 8.94
N ASN A 65 16.22 26.93 9.97
CA ASN A 65 16.61 27.93 10.96
C ASN A 65 15.56 28.90 11.52
N LYS A 66 15.23 28.73 12.81
CA LYS A 66 15.32 29.81 13.81
C LYS A 66 15.59 29.25 15.19
#